data_AF-A0A959UWB5-F1
#
_entry.id   AF-A0A959UWB5-F1
#
_cell.length_a   1.000
_cell.length_b   1.000
_cell.length_c   1.000
_cell.angle_alpha   90.00
_cell.angle_beta   90.00
_cell.angle_gamma   90.00
#
_symmetry.space_group_name_H-M   'P 1'
#
loop_
_entity.id
_entity.type
_entity.pdbx_description
1 polymer ?
#
loop_
_entity_poly.entity_id
_entity_poly.type
_entity_poly.pdbx_seq_one_letter_code
_entity_poly.pdbx_strand_id
1 'polypeptide(L)'
;GRVEPGQLLEFELFALIVNTACIGLVLLASGRIGSATAQRIGRWLMWPLVVLFILNTVGNLLATSWFERIMAAVTVLLALLCLRLAMGPDRPPPASTQGS
;
A
#
# COMPACT_ATOMS: atom_id res chain seq x y z
N GLY A 1 -30.34 11.50 4.63
CA GLY A 1 -30.52 11.12 3.22
C GLY A 1 -30.21 9.65 3.08
N ARG A 2 -31.09 8.87 2.44
CA ARG A 2 -30.83 7.45 2.17
C ARG A 2 -29.85 7.37 1.00
N VAL A 3 -28.65 6.91 1.27
CA VAL A 3 -27.60 6.73 0.25
C VAL A 3 -28.14 5.71 -0.75
N GLU A 4 -28.09 6.03 -2.04
CA GLU A 4 -28.58 5.14 -3.07
C GLU A 4 -27.70 3.86 -3.10
N PRO A 5 -28.30 2.67 -3.28
CA PRO A 5 -27.55 1.42 -3.24
C PRO A 5 -26.41 1.37 -4.26
N GLY A 6 -26.52 2.09 -5.38
CA GLY A 6 -25.44 2.22 -6.37
C GLY A 6 -24.19 2.92 -5.81
N GLN A 7 -24.36 4.00 -5.04
CA GLN A 7 -23.25 4.78 -4.49
C GLN A 7 -22.51 3.99 -3.39
N LEU A 8 -23.23 3.19 -2.60
CA LEU A 8 -22.62 2.29 -1.62
C LEU A 8 -21.75 1.22 -2.29
N LEU A 9 -22.26 0.62 -3.38
CA LEU A 9 -21.56 -0.42 -4.12
C LEU A 9 -20.28 0.10 -4.81
N GLU A 10 -20.32 1.31 -5.37
CA GLU A 10 -19.15 1.98 -5.94
C GLU A 10 -18.06 2.22 -4.89
N PHE A 11 -18.44 2.65 -3.69
CA PHE A 11 -17.51 2.82 -2.58
C PHE A 11 -16.94 1.50 -2.07
N GLU A 12 -17.76 0.46 -1.92
CA GLU A 12 -17.29 -0.88 -1.52
C GLU A 12 -16.31 -1.45 -2.54
N LEU A 13 -16.61 -1.32 -3.83
CA LEU A 13 -15.75 -1.80 -4.91
C LEU A 13 -14.43 -1.01 -4.96
N PHE A 14 -14.49 0.32 -4.81
CA PHE A 14 -13.30 1.16 -4.74
C PHE A 14 -12.41 0.77 -3.55
N ALA A 15 -13.00 0.60 -2.37
CA ALA A 15 -12.29 0.17 -1.16
C ALA A 15 -11.65 -1.22 -1.35
N LEU A 16 -12.37 -2.16 -1.98
CA LEU A 16 -11.87 -3.49 -2.28
C LEU A 16 -10.67 -3.44 -3.23
N ILE A 17 -10.79 -2.73 -4.35
CA ILE A 17 -9.71 -2.60 -5.36
C ILE A 17 -8.45 -2.00 -4.73
N VAL A 18 -8.60 -0.91 -3.98
CA VAL A 18 -7.47 -0.23 -3.33
C VAL A 18 -6.80 -1.16 -2.32
N ASN A 19 -7.57 -1.85 -1.46
CA ASN A 19 -6.99 -2.77 -0.47
C ASN A 19 -6.30 -3.97 -1.14
N THR A 20 -6.92 -4.59 -2.14
CA THR A 20 -6.33 -5.71 -2.88
C THR A 20 -5.04 -5.28 -3.59
N ALA A 21 -5.03 -4.11 -4.23
CA ALA A 21 -3.83 -3.55 -4.83
C ALA A 21 -2.72 -3.32 -3.79
N CYS A 22 -3.07 -2.79 -2.61
CA CYS A 22 -2.10 -2.59 -1.52
C CYS A 22 -1.48 -3.90 -1.03
N ILE A 23 -2.30 -4.93 -0.80
CA ILE A 23 -1.81 -6.25 -0.37
C ILE A 23 -0.89 -6.84 -1.46
N GLY A 24 -1.30 -6.78 -2.73
CA GLY A 24 -0.51 -7.27 -3.85
C GLY A 24 0.85 -6.56 -3.98
N LEU A 25 0.86 -5.22 -3.85
CA LEU A 25 2.07 -4.41 -3.90
C LEU A 25 3.00 -4.66 -2.71
N VAL A 26 2.46 -4.81 -1.50
CA VAL A 26 3.26 -5.20 -0.31
C VAL A 26 3.89 -6.56 -0.51
N LEU A 27 3.14 -7.55 -1.01
CA LEU A 27 3.67 -8.88 -1.28
C LEU A 27 4.77 -8.86 -2.34
N LEU A 28 4.56 -8.12 -3.44
CA LEU A 28 5.54 -7.96 -4.51
C LEU A 28 6.81 -7.24 -4.02
N ALA A 29 6.67 -6.12 -3.33
CA ALA A 29 7.80 -5.34 -2.82
C ALA A 29 8.55 -6.05 -1.69
N SER A 30 7.88 -6.94 -0.93
CA SER A 30 8.53 -7.76 0.12
C SER A 30 9.43 -8.87 -0.43
N GLY A 31 9.44 -9.08 -1.75
CA GLY A 31 10.20 -10.16 -2.40
C GLY A 31 9.63 -11.56 -2.15
N ARG A 32 8.41 -11.67 -1.60
CA ARG A 32 7.69 -12.95 -1.41
C ARG A 32 7.22 -13.54 -2.73
N ILE A 33 7.02 -12.70 -3.76
CA ILE A 33 6.49 -13.11 -5.06
C ILE A 33 7.20 -12.30 -6.16
N GLY A 34 7.50 -12.93 -7.29
CA GLY A 34 8.05 -12.25 -8.47
C GLY A 34 9.59 -12.21 -8.56
N SER A 35 10.09 -11.89 -9.75
CA SER A 35 11.52 -11.77 -10.05
C SER A 35 12.13 -10.48 -9.46
N ALA A 36 13.46 -10.39 -9.41
CA ALA A 36 14.15 -9.19 -8.94
C ALA A 36 13.71 -7.90 -9.67
N THR A 37 13.40 -8.00 -10.97
CA THR A 37 12.85 -6.90 -11.76
C THR A 37 11.45 -6.50 -11.29
N ALA A 38 10.59 -7.50 -11.01
CA ALA A 38 9.23 -7.26 -10.52
C ALA A 38 9.23 -6.63 -9.12
N GLN A 39 10.18 -7.01 -8.26
CA GLN A 39 10.40 -6.36 -6.97
C GLN A 39 10.79 -4.90 -7.13
N ARG A 40 11.70 -4.59 -8.06
CA ARG A 40 12.11 -3.22 -8.37
C ARG A 40 10.94 -2.36 -8.86
N ILE A 41 10.11 -2.92 -9.75
CA ILE A 41 8.89 -2.26 -10.25
C ILE A 41 7.88 -2.07 -9.12
N GLY A 42 7.65 -3.09 -8.29
CA GLY A 42 6.76 -3.01 -7.12
C GLY A 42 7.19 -1.93 -6.13
N ARG A 43 8.51 -1.76 -5.95
CA ARG A 43 9.10 -0.72 -5.11
C ARG A 43 8.88 0.69 -5.67
N TRP A 44 8.96 0.87 -6.99
CA TRP A 44 8.57 2.13 -7.65
C TRP A 44 7.07 2.41 -7.52
N LEU A 45 6.23 1.39 -7.69
CA LEU A 45 4.77 1.49 -7.54
C LEU A 45 4.32 1.74 -6.10
N MET A 46 5.18 1.57 -5.09
CA MET A 46 4.85 1.95 -3.71
C MET A 46 4.79 3.47 -3.51
N TRP A 47 5.49 4.28 -4.30
CA TRP A 47 5.44 5.74 -4.18
C TRP A 47 4.05 6.34 -4.38
N PRO A 48 3.32 6.05 -5.48
CA PRO A 48 1.94 6.55 -5.63
C PRO A 48 1.01 6.02 -4.53
N LEU A 49 1.24 4.81 -4.01
CA LEU A 49 0.50 4.28 -2.86
C LEU A 49 0.76 5.09 -1.58
N VAL A 50 2.01 5.47 -1.30
CA VAL A 50 2.34 6.33 -0.15
C VAL A 50 1.61 7.66 -0.27
N VAL A 51 1.62 8.29 -1.45
CA VAL A 51 0.89 9.55 -1.69
C VAL A 51 -0.61 9.37 -1.48
N LEU A 52 -1.19 8.30 -2.02
CA LEU A 52 -2.61 7.98 -1.85
C LEU A 52 -2.95 7.77 -0.38
N PHE A 53 -2.12 7.04 0.38
CA PHE A 53 -2.35 6.83 1.80
C PHE A 53 -2.21 8.09 2.63
N ILE A 54 -1.25 8.97 2.34
CA ILE A 54 -1.14 10.27 3.00
C ILE A 54 -2.40 11.09 2.75
N LEU A 55 -2.88 11.16 1.51
CA LEU A 55 -4.10 11.88 1.19
C LEU A 55 -5.32 11.26 1.91
N ASN A 56 -5.39 9.94 1.97
CA ASN A 56 -6.41 9.21 2.71
C ASN A 56 -6.34 9.51 4.21
N THR A 57 -5.15 9.57 4.80
CA THR A 57 -4.94 9.96 6.20
C THR A 57 -5.42 11.37 6.46
N VAL A 58 -5.10 12.33 5.59
CA VAL A 58 -5.55 13.73 5.74
C VAL A 58 -7.08 13.80 5.68
N GLY A 59 -7.71 13.13 4.71
CA GLY A 59 -9.16 13.06 4.61
C GLY A 59 -9.81 12.45 5.86
N ASN A 60 -9.28 11.31 6.32
CA ASN A 60 -9.78 10.59 7.49
C ASN A 60 -9.52 11.34 8.81
N LEU A 61 -8.49 12.18 8.90
CA LEU A 61 -8.16 12.98 10.08
C LEU A 61 -9.01 14.26 10.20
N LEU A 62 -9.35 14.86 9.05
CA LEU A 62 -10.28 15.98 8.97
C LEU A 62 -11.73 15.57 9.27
N ALA A 63 -12.00 14.28 9.22
CA ALA A 63 -13.32 13.75 9.48
C ALA A 63 -13.64 13.68 10.98
N THR A 64 -14.90 13.93 11.32
CA THR A 64 -15.35 14.10 12.71
C THR A 64 -15.73 12.78 13.39
N SER A 65 -15.89 11.67 12.65
CA SER A 65 -16.27 10.38 13.23
C SER A 65 -15.09 9.65 13.88
N TRP A 66 -15.37 8.97 14.99
CA TRP A 66 -14.41 8.08 15.65
C TRP A 66 -13.94 6.94 14.72
N PHE A 67 -14.84 6.44 13.87
CA PHE A 67 -14.50 5.39 12.90
C PHE A 67 -13.48 5.89 11.87
N GLU A 68 -13.67 7.10 11.35
CA GLU A 68 -12.77 7.70 10.36
C GLU A 68 -11.38 7.97 10.98
N ARG A 69 -11.33 8.40 12.24
CA ARG A 69 -10.06 8.53 12.98
C ARG A 69 -9.30 7.22 13.16
N ILE A 70 -10.00 6.09 13.37
CA ILE A 70 -9.36 4.77 13.39
C ILE A 70 -8.81 4.42 12.00
N MET A 71 -9.56 4.72 10.94
CA MET A 71 -9.09 4.55 9.56
C MET A 71 -7.89 5.43 9.24
N ALA A 72 -7.80 6.64 9.81
CA ALA A 72 -6.62 7.48 9.73
C ALA A 72 -5.39 6.80 10.35
N ALA A 73 -5.52 6.22 11.54
CA ALA A 73 -4.41 5.50 12.19
C ALA A 73 -3.96 4.26 11.39
N VAL A 74 -4.90 3.49 10.85
CA VAL A 74 -4.60 2.33 9.99
C VAL A 74 -3.90 2.77 8.70
N THR A 75 -4.39 3.82 8.03
CA THR A 75 -3.77 4.33 6.80
C THR A 75 -2.38 4.91 7.03
N VAL A 76 -2.10 5.55 8.18
CA VAL A 76 -0.74 5.95 8.58
C VAL A 76 0.18 4.75 8.71
N LEU A 77 -0.27 3.69 9.38
CA LEU A 77 0.53 2.47 9.54
C LEU A 77 0.87 1.86 8.17
N LEU A 78 -0.10 1.79 7.25
CA LEU A 78 0.14 1.31 5.89
C LEU A 78 1.09 2.23 5.11
N ALA A 79 0.96 3.55 5.23
CA ALA A 79 1.87 4.50 4.60
C ALA A 79 3.33 4.30 5.07
N LEU A 80 3.53 4.10 6.37
CA LEU A 80 4.86 3.85 6.94
C LEU A 80 5.44 2.50 6.49
N LEU A 81 4.61 1.45 6.40
CA LEU A 81 5.03 0.16 5.88
C LEU A 81 5.45 0.28 4.40
N CYS A 82 4.63 0.92 3.57
CA CYS A 82 4.96 1.18 2.17
C CYS A 82 6.24 2.01 2.04
N LEU A 83 6.41 3.06 2.86
CA LEU A 83 7.61 3.88 2.86
C LEU A 83 8.86 3.06 3.26
N ARG A 84 8.75 2.19 4.27
CA ARG A 84 9.84 1.30 4.68
C ARG A 84 10.22 0.33 3.56
N LEU A 85 9.24 -0.24 2.87
CA LEU A 85 9.47 -1.14 1.73
C LEU A 85 10.06 -0.38 0.53
N ALA A 86 9.61 0.85 0.26
CA ALA A 86 10.17 1.71 -0.77
C ALA A 86 11.63 2.11 -0.47
N MET A 87 12.01 2.28 0.79
CA MET A 87 13.38 2.61 1.20
C MET A 87 14.29 1.41 1.44
N GLY A 88 13.75 0.20 1.57
CA GLY A 88 14.53 -1.02 1.86
C GLY A 88 15.63 -1.25 0.81
N PRO A 89 16.89 -1.54 1.18
CA PRO A 89 17.98 -1.68 0.21
C PRO A 89 17.67 -2.79 -0.81
N ASP A 90 18.05 -2.57 -2.08
CA ASP A 90 18.04 -3.63 -3.10
C ASP A 90 18.99 -4.71 -2.56
N ARG A 91 18.44 -5.78 -1.96
CA ARG A 91 19.27 -6.85 -1.42
C ARG A 91 19.95 -7.50 -2.63
N PRO A 92 21.28 -7.38 -2.79
CA PRO A 92 21.93 -8.05 -3.89
C PRO A 92 21.72 -9.56 -3.70
N PRO A 93 21.50 -10.32 -4.79
CA PRO A 93 21.35 -11.76 -4.71
C PRO A 93 22.55 -12.34 -3.94
N PRO A 94 22.33 -13.38 -3.09
CA PRO A 94 23.41 -14.00 -2.35
C PRO A 94 24.50 -14.41 -3.34
N ALA A 95 25.72 -13.92 -3.12
CA ALA A 95 26.86 -14.24 -3.95
C ALA A 95 27.01 -15.75 -3.99
N SER A 96 26.60 -16.37 -5.10
CA SER A 96 26.98 -17.74 -5.40
C SER A 96 28.49 -17.74 -5.52
N THR A 97 29.15 -18.37 -4.54
CA THR A 97 30.33 -19.20 -4.80
C THR A 97 31.34 -18.54 -5.75
N GLN A 98 32.11 -17.56 -5.26
CA GLN A 98 33.45 -17.35 -5.81
C GLN A 98 34.29 -18.55 -5.37
N GLY A 99 34.17 -19.63 -6.15
CA GLY A 99 35.19 -20.66 -6.21
C GLY A 99 36.32 -20.12 -7.06
N SER A 100 37.49 -19.98 -6.46
CA SER A 100 38.81 -20.02 -7.10
C SER A 100 39.81 -20.37 -6.01
#